data_AF-A0A8D0FTW6-F1
#
_entry.id   AF-A0A8D0FTW6-F1
#
_cell.length_a   1.000
_cell.length_b   1.000
_cell.length_c   1.000
_cell.angle_alpha   90.00
_cell.angle_beta   90.00
_cell.angle_gamma   90.00
#
_symmetry.space_group_name_H-M   'P 1'
#
loop_
_entity.id
_entity.type
_entity.pdbx_description
1 polymer ?
#
loop_
_entity_poly.entity_id
_entity_poly.type
_entity_poly.pdbx_seq_one_letter_code
_entity_poly.pdbx_strand_id
1 'polypeptide(L)'
;MRKLFLSSSGKCWGRKKGRLRKKKMKEGAGKGGRREVNPWPTFIDECLEMYNKLKAEHDALLAERAANDSKPIKITLPNGKQVDAESWKTTPYHIACGIRHDSIL
;
A
#
# COMPACT_ATOMS: atom_id res chain seq x y z
N MET A 1 -15.45 41.01 14.10
CA MET A 1 -14.41 40.04 13.70
C MET A 1 -14.32 39.95 12.19
N ARG A 2 -13.10 40.02 11.65
CA ARG A 2 -12.81 40.12 10.22
C ARG A 2 -13.00 38.75 9.55
N LYS A 3 -13.74 38.74 8.44
CA LYS A 3 -13.84 37.62 7.50
C LYS A 3 -12.44 37.34 6.95
N LEU A 4 -11.86 36.18 7.28
CA LEU A 4 -10.62 35.73 6.65
C LEU A 4 -10.97 35.15 5.28
N PHE A 5 -10.63 35.96 4.29
CA PHE A 5 -10.67 35.73 2.87
C PHE A 5 -9.80 34.53 2.50
N LEU A 6 -10.44 33.45 2.01
CA LEU A 6 -9.79 32.29 1.45
C LEU A 6 -9.28 32.67 0.04
N SER A 7 -7.99 32.98 -0.06
CA SER A 7 -7.35 33.27 -1.34
C SER A 7 -7.20 31.99 -2.16
N SER A 8 -8.18 31.78 -3.04
CA SER A 8 -8.11 30.84 -4.16
C SER A 8 -6.98 31.24 -5.10
N SER A 9 -5.94 30.43 -5.17
CA SER A 9 -4.92 30.49 -6.24
C SER A 9 -4.93 29.19 -7.03
N GLY A 10 -6.07 28.92 -7.68
CA GLY A 10 -6.16 27.90 -8.72
C GLY A 10 -5.35 28.31 -9.95
N LYS A 11 -4.17 27.70 -10.14
CA LYS A 11 -3.47 27.75 -11.42
C LYS A 11 -3.79 26.48 -12.21
N CYS A 12 -4.86 26.58 -13.00
CA CYS A 12 -5.27 25.60 -14.00
C CYS A 12 -4.41 25.86 -15.26
N TRP A 13 -3.52 24.94 -15.63
CA TRP A 13 -2.70 25.10 -16.82
C TRP A 13 -3.47 24.72 -18.08
N GLY A 14 -3.71 25.73 -18.92
CA GLY A 14 -4.46 25.66 -20.17
C GLY A 14 -3.77 24.82 -21.24
N ARG A 15 -4.60 24.00 -21.91
CA ARG A 15 -4.25 23.08 -22.99
C ARG A 15 -4.12 23.84 -24.32
N LYS A 16 -2.92 23.89 -24.91
CA LYS A 16 -2.71 24.47 -26.25
C LYS A 16 -2.88 23.40 -27.34
N LYS A 17 -3.90 23.54 -28.20
CA LYS A 17 -4.16 22.68 -29.37
C LYS A 17 -3.48 23.24 -30.64
N GLY A 18 -2.93 22.33 -31.45
CA GLY A 18 -2.50 22.52 -32.84
C GLY A 18 -1.28 21.63 -33.13
N ARG A 19 -1.14 20.84 -34.19
CA ARG A 19 -1.85 20.69 -35.47
C ARG A 19 -1.48 19.32 -36.05
N LEU A 20 -2.43 18.66 -36.71
CA LEU A 20 -2.37 17.32 -37.27
C LEU A 20 -1.36 17.20 -38.43
N ARG A 21 -0.46 16.21 -38.41
CA ARG A 21 0.25 15.72 -39.60
C ARG A 21 0.41 14.20 -39.54
N LYS A 22 -0.37 13.53 -40.39
CA LYS A 22 -0.49 12.09 -40.57
C LYS A 22 0.76 11.54 -41.29
N LYS A 23 1.47 10.57 -40.71
CA LYS A 23 2.35 9.66 -41.47
C LYS A 23 2.40 8.26 -40.86
N LYS A 24 1.93 7.32 -41.70
CA LYS A 24 1.96 5.84 -41.74
C LYS A 24 2.23 5.03 -40.46
N MET A 25 1.27 4.14 -40.19
CA MET A 25 1.37 2.97 -39.33
C MET A 25 2.46 2.00 -39.82
N LYS A 26 3.28 1.52 -38.89
CA LYS A 26 3.81 0.15 -38.90
C LYS A 26 3.33 -0.50 -37.61
N GLU A 27 2.71 -1.66 -37.75
CA GLU A 27 2.33 -2.54 -36.64
C GLU A 27 3.59 -3.01 -35.91
N GLY A 28 3.55 -2.91 -34.59
CA GLY A 28 4.55 -3.44 -33.68
C GLY A 28 3.90 -3.55 -32.31
N ALA A 29 3.54 -4.78 -31.94
CA ALA A 29 3.13 -5.12 -30.59
C ALA A 29 4.24 -4.69 -29.60
N GLY A 30 3.89 -3.90 -28.58
CA GLY A 30 4.92 -3.42 -27.65
C GLY A 30 4.41 -2.53 -26.53
N LYS A 31 4.19 -3.15 -25.37
CA LYS A 31 4.35 -2.60 -24.00
C LYS A 31 3.69 -1.25 -23.71
N GLY A 32 2.60 -1.31 -22.92
CA GLY A 32 2.26 -0.26 -21.97
C GLY A 32 3.34 -0.17 -20.88
N GLY A 33 4.53 0.29 -21.24
CA GLY A 33 5.67 0.39 -20.35
C GLY A 33 5.73 1.78 -19.75
N ARG A 34 5.44 1.89 -18.45
CA ARG A 34 6.09 2.94 -17.64
C ARG A 34 7.58 2.78 -17.92
N ARG A 35 8.22 3.81 -18.48
CA ARG A 35 9.67 3.80 -18.68
C ARG A 35 10.27 3.79 -17.28
N GLU A 36 10.70 2.62 -16.83
CA GLU A 36 11.51 2.46 -15.64
C GLU A 36 12.77 3.29 -15.88
N VAL A 37 12.91 4.38 -15.13
CA VAL A 37 14.04 5.28 -15.26
C VAL A 37 15.20 4.53 -14.63
N ASN A 38 16.12 4.05 -15.45
CA ASN A 38 17.37 3.45 -15.02
C ASN A 38 18.49 4.47 -15.27
N PRO A 39 19.23 4.91 -14.24
CA PRO A 39 19.16 4.48 -12.84
C PRO A 39 17.92 5.02 -12.11
N TRP A 40 17.50 4.28 -11.08
CA TRP A 40 16.41 4.71 -10.21
C TRP A 40 16.75 6.05 -9.54
N PRO A 41 15.76 6.93 -9.34
CA PRO A 41 15.98 8.18 -8.61
C PRO A 41 16.50 7.95 -7.19
N THR A 42 17.42 8.79 -6.75
CA THR A 42 18.10 8.68 -5.43
C THR A 42 17.16 8.74 -4.24
N PHE A 43 16.02 9.43 -4.36
CA PHE A 43 15.04 9.55 -3.26
C PHE A 43 14.43 8.20 -2.85
N ILE A 44 14.50 7.18 -3.70
CA ILE A 44 13.94 5.86 -3.38
C ILE A 44 14.75 5.19 -2.27
N ASP A 45 16.08 5.30 -2.34
CA ASP A 45 16.97 4.79 -1.30
C ASP A 45 16.74 5.55 0.02
N GLU A 46 16.59 6.88 -0.06
CA GLU A 46 16.24 7.72 1.10
C GLU A 46 14.89 7.31 1.71
N CYS A 47 13.87 7.04 0.88
CA CYS A 47 12.57 6.54 1.34
C CYS A 47 12.68 5.15 2.01
N LEU A 48 13.49 4.25 1.47
CA LEU A 48 13.71 2.93 2.04
C LEU A 48 14.44 3.02 3.39
N GLU A 49 15.44 3.87 3.51
CA GLU A 49 16.12 4.12 4.78
C GLU A 49 15.17 4.66 5.85
N MET A 50 14.34 5.66 5.49
CA MET A 50 13.32 6.19 6.40
C MET A 50 12.30 5.11 6.80
N TYR A 51 11.82 4.32 5.84
CA TYR A 51 10.89 3.23 6.09
C TYR A 51 11.50 2.19 7.03
N ASN A 52 12.74 1.75 6.79
CA ASN A 52 13.40 0.72 7.59
C ASN A 52 13.59 1.17 9.04
N LYS A 53 13.96 2.44 9.27
CA LYS A 53 14.07 3.01 10.63
C LYS A 53 12.74 2.97 11.37
N LEU A 54 11.69 3.53 10.76
CA LEU A 54 10.34 3.56 11.35
C LEU A 54 9.75 2.16 11.53
N LYS A 55 10.04 1.25 10.60
CA LYS A 55 9.60 -0.13 10.65
C LYS A 55 10.23 -0.86 11.84
N ALA A 56 11.53 -0.65 12.08
CA ALA A 56 12.22 -1.25 13.21
C ALA A 56 11.66 -0.76 14.56
N GLU A 57 11.42 0.54 14.70
CA GLU A 57 10.77 1.11 15.90
C GLU A 57 9.38 0.52 16.12
N HIS A 58 8.58 0.42 15.07
CA HIS A 58 7.25 -0.16 15.14
C HIS A 58 7.29 -1.66 15.50
N ASP A 59 8.22 -2.41 14.94
CA ASP A 59 8.34 -3.85 15.19
C ASP A 59 8.79 -4.12 16.64
N ALA A 60 9.64 -3.26 17.21
CA ALA A 60 9.98 -3.30 18.64
C ALA A 60 8.74 -3.05 19.52
N LEU A 61 7.95 -2.02 19.23
CA LEU A 61 6.69 -1.74 19.95
C LEU A 61 5.69 -2.88 19.81
N LEU A 62 5.61 -3.49 18.62
CA LEU A 62 4.73 -4.65 18.39
C LEU A 62 5.17 -5.85 19.22
N ALA A 63 6.49 -6.10 19.32
CA ALA A 63 7.04 -7.18 20.14
C ALA A 63 6.78 -6.94 21.63
N GLU A 64 6.95 -5.72 22.12
CA GLU A 64 6.62 -5.36 23.51
C GLU A 64 5.13 -5.56 23.82
N ARG A 65 4.23 -5.14 22.93
CA ARG A 65 2.77 -5.38 23.09
C ARG A 65 2.42 -6.86 23.00
N ALA A 66 3.07 -7.60 22.10
CA ALA A 66 2.88 -9.04 21.98
C ALA A 66 3.40 -9.81 23.22
N ALA A 67 4.41 -9.31 23.91
CA ALA A 67 4.91 -9.91 25.14
C ALA A 67 4.02 -9.56 26.36
N ASN A 68 3.60 -8.29 26.49
CA ASN A 68 2.95 -7.79 27.69
C ASN A 68 1.41 -7.84 27.62
N ASP A 69 0.83 -7.57 26.45
CA ASP A 69 -0.62 -7.39 26.26
C ASP A 69 -1.27 -8.51 25.44
N SER A 70 -0.52 -9.56 25.10
CA SER A 70 -1.07 -10.71 24.36
C SER A 70 -2.10 -11.43 25.20
N LYS A 71 -3.34 -11.47 24.68
CA LYS A 71 -4.48 -12.14 25.27
C LYS A 71 -5.01 -13.19 24.30
N PRO A 72 -5.42 -14.37 24.77
CA PRO A 72 -6.13 -15.32 23.94
C PRO A 72 -7.45 -14.70 23.48
N ILE A 73 -7.69 -14.70 22.18
CA ILE A 73 -8.89 -14.19 21.52
C ILE A 73 -9.53 -15.29 20.69
N LYS A 74 -10.86 -15.28 20.60
CA LYS A 74 -11.62 -16.16 19.71
C LYS A 74 -12.12 -15.37 18.53
N ILE A 75 -11.73 -15.79 17.33
CA ILE A 75 -12.11 -15.13 16.09
C ILE A 75 -13.24 -15.93 15.44
N THR A 76 -14.38 -15.29 15.27
CA THR A 76 -15.54 -15.90 14.62
C THR A 76 -15.48 -15.63 13.12
N LEU A 77 -15.43 -16.68 12.32
CA LEU A 77 -15.53 -16.61 10.86
C LEU A 77 -17.01 -16.46 10.45
N PRO A 78 -17.29 -15.94 9.24
CA PRO A 78 -18.66 -15.85 8.72
C PRO A 78 -19.38 -17.21 8.63
N ASN A 79 -18.63 -18.32 8.63
CA ASN A 79 -19.15 -19.69 8.62
C ASN A 79 -19.55 -20.18 10.04
N GLY A 80 -19.51 -19.32 11.06
CA GLY A 80 -19.77 -19.69 12.45
C GLY A 80 -18.65 -20.46 13.15
N LYS A 81 -17.59 -20.83 12.42
CA LYS A 81 -16.38 -21.45 13.00
C LYS A 81 -15.65 -20.45 13.89
N GLN A 82 -15.21 -20.91 15.07
CA GLN A 82 -14.35 -20.15 15.97
C GLN A 82 -12.91 -20.64 15.82
N VAL A 83 -11.98 -19.69 15.68
CA VAL A 83 -10.54 -19.96 15.63
C VAL A 83 -9.89 -19.31 16.85
N ASP A 84 -9.16 -20.11 17.63
CA ASP A 84 -8.37 -19.63 18.75
C ASP A 84 -7.13 -18.90 18.22
N ALA A 85 -6.86 -17.72 18.77
CA ALA A 85 -5.84 -16.80 18.30
C ALA A 85 -5.27 -15.96 19.46
N GLU A 86 -4.18 -15.25 19.22
CA GLU A 86 -3.50 -14.41 20.22
C GLU A 86 -3.47 -12.95 19.77
N SER A 87 -3.99 -12.05 20.61
CA SER A 87 -3.96 -10.61 20.38
C SER A 87 -2.51 -10.14 20.16
N TRP A 88 -2.32 -9.24 19.21
CA TRP A 88 -1.02 -8.65 18.82
C TRP A 88 -0.03 -9.60 18.13
N LYS A 89 -0.33 -10.90 18.03
CA LYS A 89 0.53 -11.90 17.36
C LYS A 89 -0.10 -12.47 16.11
N THR A 90 -1.38 -12.82 16.17
CA THR A 90 -2.06 -13.43 15.02
C THR A 90 -2.47 -12.38 14.01
N THR A 91 -2.07 -12.57 12.75
CA THR A 91 -2.47 -11.72 11.63
C THR A 91 -3.63 -12.36 10.86
N PRO A 92 -4.47 -11.57 10.16
CA PRO A 92 -5.53 -12.13 9.31
C PRO A 92 -5.01 -13.14 8.28
N TYR A 93 -3.77 -12.94 7.80
CA TYR A 93 -3.09 -13.87 6.91
C TYR A 93 -2.84 -15.25 7.54
N HIS A 94 -2.44 -15.31 8.83
CA HIS A 94 -2.27 -16.59 9.53
C HIS A 94 -3.57 -17.41 9.53
N ILE A 95 -4.71 -16.75 9.73
CA ILE A 95 -6.03 -17.41 9.74
C ILE A 95 -6.39 -17.91 8.33
N ALA A 96 -6.14 -17.08 7.31
CA ALA A 96 -6.40 -17.43 5.92
C ALA A 96 -5.59 -18.65 5.46
N CYS A 97 -4.34 -18.78 5.92
CA CYS A 97 -3.50 -19.96 5.64
C CYS A 97 -4.14 -21.26 6.15
N GLY A 98 -4.80 -21.24 7.32
CA GLY A 98 -5.53 -22.40 7.84
C GLY A 98 -6.76 -22.76 6.98
N ILE A 99 -7.55 -21.76 6.58
CA ILE A 99 -8.78 -21.98 5.79
C ILE A 99 -8.47 -22.55 4.39
N ARG A 100 -7.38 -22.10 3.77
CA ARG A 100 -6.97 -22.55 2.44
C ARG A 100 -6.68 -24.05 2.41
N HIS A 101 -6.16 -24.63 3.49
CA HIS A 101 -5.80 -26.03 3.50
C HIS A 101 -7.03 -26.95 3.57
N ASP A 102 -8.07 -26.53 4.29
CA ASP A 102 -9.29 -27.32 4.56
C ASP A 102 -10.32 -27.32 3.41
N SER A 103 -10.13 -26.49 2.38
CA SER A 103 -11.14 -26.24 1.33
C SER A 103 -10.83 -26.89 -0.03
N ILE A 104 -9.85 -27.81 -0.09
CA ILE A 104 -9.38 -28.47 -1.33
C ILE A 104 -9.46 -30.01 -1.27
N LEU A 105 -10.08 -30.60 -0.24
CA LEU A 105 -10.46 -32.02 -0.19
C LEU A 105 -11.94 -32.15 0.13
#